data_AF-A0A9W5IXC0-F1
#
_entry.id   AF-A0A9W5IXC0-F1
#
_cell.length_a   1.000
_cell.length_b   1.000
_cell.length_c   1.000
_cell.angle_alpha   90.00
_cell.angle_beta   90.00
_cell.angle_gamma   90.00
#
_symmetry.space_group_name_H-M   'P 1'
#
loop_
_entity.id
_entity.type
_entity.pdbx_description
1 polymer ?
#
loop_
_entity_poly.entity_id
_entity_poly.type
_entity_poly.pdbx_seq_one_letter_code
_entity_poly.pdbx_strand_id
1 'polypeptide(L)'
;MKAYLALISAAVIGLSACSQEASKPAEASAPTASAASEAAPAPAESTPPADAPASEAASTAAAPAAGNCATTVESNDNMQFNTKDIQVSKACKEFTITLKHTGTQPKSGMGHNIVISKAEDMDGVLKDGATAGADADYVKAGDARIVGHTKLIGGGEEASVTVDPAKLADGSYKFYCSFPGHGALMNGTVTLVD
;
A
#
# COMPACT_ATOMS: atom_id res chain seq x y z
N MET A 1 47.85 -20.08 -21.69
CA MET A 1 48.02 -20.66 -23.05
C MET A 1 46.81 -21.53 -23.36
N LYS A 2 46.31 -21.48 -24.61
CA LYS A 2 45.04 -22.02 -25.15
C LYS A 2 43.82 -21.16 -24.77
N ALA A 3 43.44 -20.08 -25.47
CA ALA A 3 43.20 -19.81 -26.90
C ALA A 3 41.93 -20.48 -27.47
N TYR A 4 41.21 -19.69 -28.30
CA TYR A 4 40.05 -20.00 -29.16
C TYR A 4 38.67 -19.93 -28.47
N LEU A 5 37.61 -19.32 -29.01
CA LEU A 5 37.38 -18.68 -30.32
C LEU A 5 36.13 -17.79 -30.17
N ALA A 6 36.23 -16.53 -30.56
CA ALA A 6 35.09 -15.62 -30.68
C ALA A 6 34.33 -15.93 -31.97
N LEU A 7 33.00 -16.02 -31.90
CA LEU A 7 32.12 -15.92 -33.07
C LEU A 7 31.24 -14.68 -32.92
N ILE A 8 31.61 -13.69 -33.73
CA ILE A 8 30.87 -12.48 -34.04
C ILE A 8 29.80 -12.88 -35.05
N SER A 9 28.52 -12.67 -34.73
CA SER A 9 27.44 -12.73 -35.71
C SER A 9 26.86 -11.34 -35.88
N ALA A 10 27.08 -10.77 -37.05
CA ALA A 10 26.66 -9.44 -37.44
C ALA A 10 25.22 -9.44 -37.99
N ALA A 11 24.47 -8.40 -37.59
CA ALA A 11 23.48 -7.60 -38.31
C ALA A 11 22.42 -8.28 -39.18
N VAL A 12 21.14 -7.98 -38.89
CA VAL A 12 20.21 -7.42 -39.91
C VAL A 12 19.31 -6.37 -39.25
N ILE A 13 19.34 -5.18 -39.84
CA ILE A 13 18.49 -4.02 -39.57
C ILE A 13 17.16 -4.23 -40.33
N GLY A 14 16.03 -4.16 -39.62
CA GLY A 14 14.69 -4.20 -40.23
C GLY A 14 13.89 -2.97 -39.82
N LEU A 15 14.09 -1.85 -40.51
CA LEU A 15 13.28 -0.64 -40.42
C LEU A 15 12.25 -0.70 -41.55
N SER A 16 10.98 -1.00 -41.24
CA SER A 16 9.89 -0.92 -42.22
C SER A 16 8.86 0.09 -41.72
N ALA A 17 9.01 1.32 -42.20
CA ALA A 17 8.01 2.37 -42.13
C ALA A 17 7.29 2.43 -43.48
N CYS A 18 6.00 2.10 -43.50
CA CYS A 18 5.08 2.55 -44.54
C CYS A 18 3.90 3.22 -43.86
N SER A 19 3.87 4.54 -44.01
CA SER A 19 2.75 5.44 -43.76
C SER A 19 1.89 5.52 -45.04
N GLN A 20 0.64 5.97 -44.87
CA GLN A 20 -0.35 6.36 -45.90
C GLN A 20 -1.14 5.22 -46.58
N GLU A 21 -2.46 5.30 -46.79
CA GLU A 21 -3.38 6.43 -46.69
C GLU A 21 -4.83 5.97 -46.49
N ALA A 22 -5.64 6.94 -46.07
CA ALA A 22 -7.06 6.95 -45.82
C ALA A 22 -7.96 6.54 -47.00
N SER A 23 -9.19 6.16 -46.65
CA SER A 23 -10.36 6.39 -47.50
C SER A 23 -11.39 7.22 -46.73
N LYS A 24 -11.88 8.24 -47.44
CA LYS A 24 -12.59 9.46 -47.04
C LYS A 24 -14.14 9.24 -47.05
N PRO A 25 -14.96 10.14 -46.46
CA PRO A 25 -16.33 9.91 -45.99
C PRO A 25 -17.41 10.53 -46.90
N ALA A 26 -18.69 10.30 -46.55
CA ALA A 26 -19.87 11.19 -46.64
C ALA A 26 -21.12 10.31 -46.35
N GLU A 27 -22.26 10.74 -45.80
CA GLU A 27 -22.88 12.06 -45.78
C GLU A 27 -23.95 12.13 -44.67
N ALA A 28 -24.30 13.36 -44.32
CA ALA A 28 -25.21 13.78 -43.28
C ALA A 28 -26.70 13.51 -43.60
N SER A 29 -27.54 13.59 -42.56
CA SER A 29 -28.87 14.19 -42.65
C SER A 29 -29.39 14.56 -41.26
N ALA A 30 -29.37 15.85 -40.94
CA ALA A 30 -30.38 16.55 -40.15
C ALA A 30 -31.02 17.56 -41.12
N PRO A 31 -32.29 18.00 -40.98
CA PRO A 31 -32.76 18.87 -39.88
C PRO A 31 -34.16 18.44 -39.39
N THR A 32 -34.81 18.99 -38.36
CA THR A 32 -35.31 20.36 -38.20
C THR A 32 -35.74 20.63 -36.76
N ALA A 33 -35.59 21.89 -36.36
CA ALA A 33 -36.10 22.47 -35.12
C ALA A 33 -37.62 22.70 -35.17
N SER A 34 -38.27 22.68 -34.01
CA SER A 34 -39.38 23.58 -33.70
C SER A 34 -39.39 23.92 -32.21
N ALA A 35 -39.73 25.16 -31.94
CA ALA A 35 -39.44 25.94 -30.75
C ALA A 35 -40.61 26.02 -29.75
N ALA A 36 -40.27 26.48 -28.54
CA ALA A 36 -41.05 27.34 -27.62
C ALA A 36 -42.36 26.76 -27.02
N SER A 37 -42.85 27.13 -25.84
CA SER A 37 -42.54 28.21 -24.91
C SER A 37 -43.08 27.86 -23.51
N GLU A 38 -42.51 28.53 -22.51
CA GLU A 38 -43.15 29.04 -21.28
C GLU A 38 -43.85 28.08 -20.29
N ALA A 39 -43.31 27.98 -19.07
CA ALA A 39 -43.61 28.92 -17.97
C ALA A 39 -43.23 28.29 -16.62
N ALA A 40 -42.44 29.01 -15.82
CA ALA A 40 -42.34 28.80 -14.38
C ALA A 40 -43.65 29.29 -13.70
N PRO A 41 -44.00 28.80 -12.49
CA PRO A 41 -43.39 29.41 -11.30
C PRO A 41 -43.08 28.43 -10.16
N ALA A 42 -42.08 28.78 -9.34
CA ALA A 42 -41.98 28.42 -7.90
C ALA A 42 -42.97 29.31 -7.10
N PRO A 43 -43.33 29.06 -5.81
CA PRO A 43 -42.60 28.44 -4.69
C PRO A 43 -43.51 27.40 -3.94
N ALA A 44 -43.25 26.80 -2.78
CA ALA A 44 -42.48 27.14 -1.59
C ALA A 44 -42.22 25.87 -0.74
N GLU A 45 -41.16 25.95 0.07
CA GLU A 45 -40.95 25.36 1.40
C GLU A 45 -41.76 24.13 1.83
N SER A 46 -41.04 23.05 2.10
CA SER A 46 -41.26 22.22 3.28
C SER A 46 -39.94 21.63 3.75
N THR A 47 -39.65 21.90 5.01
CA THR A 47 -38.49 21.51 5.81
C THR A 47 -38.21 19.99 5.81
N PRO A 48 -36.94 19.55 5.78
CA PRO A 48 -36.59 18.23 6.29
C PRO A 48 -36.39 18.29 7.82
N PRO A 49 -36.89 17.32 8.59
CA PRO A 49 -36.54 17.21 10.00
C PRO A 49 -35.09 16.77 10.15
N ALA A 50 -34.37 17.49 11.00
CA ALA A 50 -33.22 17.00 11.72
C ALA A 50 -33.66 15.86 12.65
N ASP A 51 -32.99 14.72 12.62
CA ASP A 51 -32.25 14.15 13.76
C ASP A 51 -31.69 12.78 13.34
N ALA A 52 -30.38 12.74 13.07
CA ALA A 52 -29.58 11.53 13.18
C ALA A 52 -28.15 11.99 13.42
N PRO A 53 -27.55 11.70 14.59
CA PRO A 53 -26.17 12.06 14.81
C PRO A 53 -25.32 11.25 13.85
N ALA A 54 -24.66 11.93 12.93
CA ALA A 54 -23.49 11.42 12.26
C ALA A 54 -22.47 11.10 13.35
N SER A 55 -22.36 9.82 13.70
CA SER A 55 -21.31 9.34 14.57
C SER A 55 -20.00 9.49 13.82
N GLU A 56 -19.34 10.63 14.04
CA GLU A 56 -17.89 10.73 13.90
C GLU A 56 -17.28 9.64 14.78
N ALA A 57 -16.95 8.51 14.17
CA ALA A 57 -15.99 7.59 14.74
C ALA A 57 -14.62 8.27 14.63
N ALA A 58 -14.34 9.18 15.56
CA ALA A 58 -12.99 9.57 15.88
C ALA A 58 -12.24 8.29 16.26
N SER A 59 -11.42 7.80 15.34
CA SER A 59 -10.46 6.74 15.59
C SER A 59 -9.39 7.29 16.53
N THR A 60 -9.70 7.35 17.81
CA THR A 60 -8.68 7.31 18.85
C THR A 60 -7.97 5.97 18.70
N ALA A 61 -6.83 5.98 18.02
CA ALA A 61 -5.86 4.91 18.11
C ALA A 61 -5.49 4.77 19.59
N ALA A 62 -6.16 3.85 20.28
CA ALA A 62 -5.86 3.54 21.66
C ALA A 62 -4.43 2.98 21.67
N ALA A 63 -3.50 3.73 22.27
CA ALA A 63 -2.20 3.18 22.60
C ALA A 63 -2.41 1.90 23.42
N PRO A 64 -1.68 0.80 23.12
CA PRO A 64 -1.83 -0.42 23.89
C PRO A 64 -1.58 -0.10 25.36
N ALA A 65 -2.54 -0.45 26.21
CA ALA A 65 -2.38 -0.33 27.66
C ALA A 65 -1.12 -1.11 28.08
N ALA A 66 -0.24 -0.45 28.84
CA ALA A 66 0.94 -1.08 29.43
C ALA A 66 0.53 -2.39 30.12
N GLY A 67 1.01 -3.53 29.60
CA GLY A 67 0.65 -4.88 30.05
C GLY A 67 0.16 -5.83 28.94
N ASN A 68 -0.26 -5.31 27.78
CA ASN A 68 -0.69 -6.16 26.67
C ASN A 68 0.47 -6.38 25.67
N CYS A 69 0.92 -7.64 25.52
CA CYS A 69 1.98 -8.03 24.56
C CYS A 69 1.46 -8.18 23.12
N ALA A 70 0.50 -7.34 22.73
CA ALA A 70 -0.03 -7.33 21.38
C ALA A 70 -0.59 -5.94 21.00
N THR A 71 -0.61 -5.66 19.71
CA THR A 71 -1.28 -4.50 19.13
C THR A 71 -1.90 -4.83 17.78
N THR A 72 -2.87 -4.00 17.36
CA THR A 72 -3.43 -4.05 16.00
C THR A 72 -3.09 -2.77 15.27
N VAL A 73 -2.58 -2.92 14.06
CA VAL A 73 -2.34 -1.84 13.10
C VAL A 73 -3.31 -2.03 11.95
N GLU A 74 -3.94 -0.95 11.51
CA GLU A 74 -4.83 -0.97 10.35
C GLU A 74 -4.16 -0.29 9.17
N SER A 75 -4.42 -0.82 7.97
CA SER A 75 -4.04 -0.22 6.69
C SER A 75 -5.26 -0.04 5.78
N ASN A 76 -5.25 0.96 4.91
CA ASN A 76 -6.39 1.29 4.05
C ASN A 76 -6.02 1.51 2.57
N ASP A 77 -7.04 1.65 1.71
CA ASP A 77 -6.87 1.86 0.26
C ASP A 77 -6.19 3.21 -0.10
N ASN A 78 -5.89 4.06 0.89
CA ASN A 78 -5.18 5.33 0.73
C ASN A 78 -3.68 5.25 1.08
N MET A 79 -3.13 4.03 1.21
CA MET A 79 -1.73 3.80 1.60
C MET A 79 -1.38 4.45 2.95
N GLN A 80 -2.21 4.24 3.96
CA GLN A 80 -1.97 4.75 5.31
C GLN A 80 -2.00 3.62 6.32
N PHE A 81 -1.09 3.68 7.30
CA PHE A 81 -1.32 3.01 8.58
C PHE A 81 -2.08 3.95 9.52
N ASN A 82 -2.94 3.40 10.38
CA ASN A 82 -3.67 4.16 11.39
C ASN A 82 -2.77 4.73 12.52
N THR A 83 -1.51 4.30 12.59
CA THR A 83 -0.51 4.81 13.55
C THR A 83 0.83 5.11 12.86
N LYS A 84 1.60 6.01 13.49
CA LYS A 84 3.00 6.29 13.16
C LYS A 84 3.99 5.78 14.20
N ASP A 85 3.50 5.18 15.29
CA ASP A 85 4.30 4.62 16.37
C ASP A 85 3.69 3.29 16.85
N ILE A 86 4.53 2.26 16.98
CA ILE A 86 4.18 0.99 17.62
C ILE A 86 4.99 0.89 18.91
N GLN A 87 4.30 0.88 20.04
CA GLN A 87 4.92 0.74 21.35
C GLN A 87 4.97 -0.73 21.75
N VAL A 88 6.18 -1.24 21.98
CA VAL A 88 6.46 -2.62 22.36
C VAL A 88 6.97 -2.63 23.79
N SER A 89 6.27 -3.30 24.71
CA SER A 89 6.71 -3.38 26.10
C SER A 89 7.93 -4.29 26.23
N LYS A 90 8.97 -3.79 26.91
CA LYS A 90 10.18 -4.53 27.29
C LYS A 90 9.91 -5.68 28.26
N ALA A 91 8.76 -5.66 28.96
CA ALA A 91 8.35 -6.73 29.86
C ALA A 91 7.88 -8.00 29.11
N CYS A 92 7.56 -7.87 27.81
CA CYS A 92 7.12 -8.98 26.98
C CYS A 92 8.30 -9.86 26.52
N LYS A 93 8.14 -11.18 26.59
CA LYS A 93 9.08 -12.11 25.92
C LYS A 93 8.86 -12.15 24.41
N GLU A 94 7.60 -12.00 24.01
CA GLU A 94 7.16 -11.95 22.63
C GLU A 94 6.07 -10.89 22.53
N PHE A 95 6.03 -10.14 21.43
CA PHE A 95 5.04 -9.12 21.17
C PHE A 95 4.41 -9.35 19.79
N THR A 96 3.09 -9.41 19.73
CA THR A 96 2.36 -9.72 18.48
C THR A 96 1.75 -8.48 17.86
N ILE A 97 2.04 -8.24 16.58
CA ILE A 97 1.44 -7.16 15.80
C ILE A 97 0.53 -7.80 14.77
N THR A 98 -0.76 -7.46 14.82
CA THR A 98 -1.74 -7.85 13.80
C THR A 98 -1.98 -6.69 12.85
N LEU A 99 -1.74 -6.91 11.56
CA LEU A 99 -2.12 -5.99 10.49
C LEU A 99 -3.52 -6.36 9.98
N LYS A 100 -4.42 -5.39 9.88
CA LYS A 100 -5.74 -5.52 9.25
C LYS A 100 -5.87 -4.56 8.08
N HIS A 101 -6.31 -5.05 6.93
CA HIS A 101 -6.60 -4.20 5.79
C HIS A 101 -8.08 -3.81 5.76
N THR A 102 -8.41 -2.56 6.10
CA THR A 102 -9.80 -2.07 6.24
C THR A 102 -10.43 -1.64 4.91
N GLY A 103 -9.62 -1.49 3.86
CA GLY A 103 -10.09 -1.24 2.51
C GLY A 103 -10.67 -2.47 1.79
N THR A 104 -10.89 -2.33 0.49
CA THR A 104 -11.54 -3.35 -0.37
C THR A 104 -10.69 -3.77 -1.56
N GLN A 105 -9.59 -3.06 -1.83
CA GLN A 105 -8.74 -3.34 -2.99
C GLN A 105 -7.96 -4.66 -2.82
N PRO A 106 -7.75 -5.42 -3.91
CA PRO A 106 -7.04 -6.69 -3.83
C PRO A 106 -5.54 -6.50 -3.59
N LYS A 107 -4.91 -7.50 -2.96
CA LYS A 107 -3.48 -7.47 -2.60
C LYS A 107 -2.52 -7.26 -3.78
N SER A 108 -2.95 -7.59 -5.01
CA SER A 108 -2.13 -7.42 -6.22
C SER A 108 -1.92 -5.97 -6.62
N GLY A 109 -2.82 -5.06 -6.22
CA GLY A 109 -2.75 -3.63 -6.54
C GLY A 109 -2.65 -2.72 -5.32
N MET A 110 -3.16 -3.17 -4.18
CA MET A 110 -3.13 -2.44 -2.90
C MET A 110 -2.78 -3.39 -1.76
N GLY A 111 -1.73 -4.19 -1.96
CA GLY A 111 -1.25 -5.09 -0.93
C GLY A 111 -0.54 -4.32 0.18
N HIS A 112 -0.77 -4.73 1.42
CA HIS A 112 -0.09 -4.17 2.59
C HIS A 112 0.52 -5.27 3.44
N ASN A 113 1.69 -4.98 3.98
CA ASN A 113 2.36 -5.80 4.99
C ASN A 113 3.01 -4.88 6.02
N ILE A 114 3.46 -5.46 7.13
CA ILE A 114 4.38 -4.81 8.05
C ILE A 114 5.72 -5.54 7.95
N VAL A 115 6.79 -4.77 7.74
CA VAL A 115 8.19 -5.21 7.84
C VAL A 115 8.87 -4.34 8.89
N ILE A 116 9.64 -4.97 9.78
CA ILE A 116 10.38 -4.28 10.84
C ILE A 116 11.87 -4.49 10.64
N SER A 117 12.62 -3.38 10.54
CA SER A 117 14.09 -3.38 10.47
C SER A 117 14.65 -2.15 11.19
N LYS A 118 15.99 -2.08 11.29
CA LYS A 118 16.65 -0.84 11.64
C LYS A 118 16.30 0.25 10.62
N ALA A 119 16.27 1.49 11.09
CA ALA A 119 15.94 2.65 10.26
C ALA A 119 16.91 2.81 9.08
N GLU A 120 18.21 2.57 9.30
CA GLU A 120 19.26 2.66 8.27
C GLU A 120 19.15 1.59 7.18
N ASP A 121 18.51 0.47 7.47
CA ASP A 121 18.37 -0.66 6.56
C ASP A 121 17.14 -0.57 5.64
N MET A 122 16.17 0.30 5.96
CA MET A 122 14.85 0.35 5.33
C MET A 122 14.93 0.43 3.80
N ASP A 123 15.73 1.35 3.25
CA ASP A 123 15.83 1.53 1.80
C ASP A 123 16.41 0.29 1.10
N GLY A 124 17.39 -0.36 1.73
CA GLY A 124 18.00 -1.58 1.23
C GLY A 124 17.03 -2.77 1.26
N VAL A 125 16.24 -2.89 2.33
CA VAL A 125 15.20 -3.92 2.47
C VAL A 125 14.09 -3.71 1.44
N LEU A 126 13.62 -2.48 1.24
CA LEU A 126 12.59 -2.15 0.24
C LEU A 126 13.06 -2.50 -1.18
N LYS A 127 14.30 -2.15 -1.53
CA LYS A 127 14.88 -2.45 -2.85
C LYS A 127 14.96 -3.96 -3.12
N ASP A 128 15.45 -4.71 -2.13
CA ASP A 128 15.57 -6.16 -2.23
C ASP A 128 14.19 -6.84 -2.24
N GLY A 129 13.25 -6.34 -1.44
CA GLY A 129 11.86 -6.80 -1.39
C GLY A 129 11.12 -6.62 -2.72
N ALA A 130 11.29 -5.47 -3.38
CA ALA A 130 10.76 -5.24 -4.71
C ALA A 130 11.28 -6.26 -5.74
N THR A 131 12.53 -6.72 -5.59
CA THR A 131 13.13 -7.76 -6.44
C THR A 131 12.59 -9.15 -6.12
N ALA A 132 12.25 -9.42 -4.86
CA ALA A 132 11.69 -10.70 -4.42
C ALA A 132 10.26 -10.96 -4.94
N GLY A 133 9.47 -9.89 -5.12
CA GLY A 133 8.14 -9.94 -5.74
C GLY A 133 7.01 -10.39 -4.80
N ALA A 134 5.79 -10.40 -5.34
CA ALA A 134 4.56 -10.60 -4.57
C ALA A 134 4.44 -11.97 -3.90
N ASP A 135 4.93 -13.03 -4.54
CA ASP A 135 4.88 -14.40 -3.98
C ASP A 135 5.76 -14.55 -2.74
N ALA A 136 6.73 -13.65 -2.57
CA ALA A 136 7.60 -13.55 -1.39
C ALA A 136 7.15 -12.44 -0.44
N ASP A 137 5.90 -11.96 -0.54
CA ASP A 137 5.35 -10.85 0.24
C ASP A 137 6.15 -9.54 0.10
N TYR A 138 6.90 -9.38 -1.00
CA TYR A 138 7.89 -8.31 -1.17
C TYR A 138 8.93 -8.26 -0.05
N VAL A 139 9.35 -9.42 0.43
CA VAL A 139 10.41 -9.59 1.41
C VAL A 139 11.44 -10.58 0.85
N LYS A 140 12.72 -10.20 0.88
CA LYS A 140 13.80 -11.10 0.47
C LYS A 140 13.93 -12.24 1.47
N ALA A 141 13.91 -13.47 0.96
CA ALA A 141 14.05 -14.66 1.78
C ALA A 141 15.38 -14.64 2.57
N GLY A 142 15.28 -14.82 3.90
CA GLY A 142 16.44 -14.87 4.79
C GLY A 142 17.16 -13.53 4.99
N ASP A 143 16.50 -12.41 4.74
CA ASP A 143 17.09 -11.09 4.97
C ASP A 143 17.37 -10.84 6.47
N ALA A 144 18.65 -10.87 6.84
CA ALA A 144 19.09 -10.72 8.23
C ALA A 144 18.82 -9.32 8.83
N ARG A 145 18.45 -8.33 8.01
CA ARG A 145 18.09 -6.98 8.47
C ARG A 145 16.68 -6.92 9.07
N ILE A 146 15.83 -7.91 8.76
CA ILE A 146 14.43 -7.94 9.16
C ILE A 146 14.27 -8.64 10.51
N VAL A 147 13.67 -7.95 11.47
CA VAL A 147 13.32 -8.49 12.78
C VAL A 147 12.07 -9.37 12.70
N GLY A 148 11.11 -8.96 11.88
CA GLY A 148 9.88 -9.70 11.60
C GLY A 148 9.08 -9.04 10.49
N HIS A 149 8.23 -9.82 9.83
CA HIS A 149 7.25 -9.30 8.87
C HIS A 149 5.95 -10.10 8.89
N THR A 150 4.86 -9.48 8.44
CA THR A 150 3.61 -10.18 8.13
C THR A 150 3.63 -10.71 6.70
N LYS A 151 2.63 -11.53 6.35
CA LYS A 151 2.28 -11.78 4.95
C LYS A 151 1.73 -10.50 4.29
N LEU A 152 1.74 -10.46 2.96
CA LEU A 152 1.06 -9.45 2.17
C LEU A 152 -0.44 -9.75 2.11
N ILE A 153 -1.24 -8.79 2.56
CA ILE A 153 -2.70 -8.89 2.63
C ILE A 153 -3.39 -7.83 1.76
N GLY A 154 -4.60 -8.14 1.29
CA GLY A 154 -5.49 -7.21 0.60
C GLY A 154 -6.73 -6.90 1.43
N GLY A 155 -7.66 -6.13 0.85
CA GLY A 155 -8.89 -5.68 1.51
C GLY A 155 -9.67 -6.78 2.23
N GLY A 156 -9.98 -6.53 3.50
CA GLY A 156 -10.73 -7.45 4.37
C GLY A 156 -9.90 -8.56 5.00
N GLU A 157 -8.64 -8.73 4.62
CA GLU A 157 -7.75 -9.74 5.20
C GLU A 157 -7.00 -9.21 6.44
N GLU A 158 -6.42 -10.13 7.20
CA GLU A 158 -5.52 -9.83 8.33
C GLU A 158 -4.35 -10.82 8.38
N ALA A 159 -3.21 -10.37 8.88
CA ALA A 159 -2.03 -11.19 9.14
C ALA A 159 -1.28 -10.68 10.36
N SER A 160 -0.60 -11.58 11.08
CA SER A 160 0.15 -11.22 12.28
C SER A 160 1.63 -11.59 12.17
N VAL A 161 2.45 -10.86 12.92
CA VAL A 161 3.86 -11.14 13.15
C VAL A 161 4.14 -11.08 14.65
N THR A 162 4.93 -12.00 15.16
CA THR A 162 5.41 -12.00 16.54
C THR A 162 6.90 -11.67 16.54
N VAL A 163 7.30 -10.69 17.35
CA VAL A 163 8.69 -10.25 17.49
C VAL A 163 9.16 -10.40 18.93
N ASP A 164 10.46 -10.62 19.09
CA ASP A 164 11.14 -10.57 20.38
C ASP A 164 11.57 -9.12 20.66
N PRO A 165 11.04 -8.46 21.72
CA PRO A 165 11.43 -7.09 22.07
C PRO A 165 12.93 -6.89 22.28
N ALA A 166 13.67 -7.93 22.69
CA ALA A 166 15.12 -7.85 22.87
C ALA A 166 15.87 -7.57 21.56
N LYS A 167 15.29 -7.96 20.40
CA LYS A 167 15.86 -7.67 19.07
C LYS A 167 15.68 -6.23 18.62
N LEU A 168 14.94 -5.42 19.38
CA LEU A 168 14.64 -4.01 19.07
C LEU A 168 15.44 -3.03 19.94
N ALA A 169 16.38 -3.53 20.76
CA ALA A 169 17.05 -2.75 21.79
C ALA A 169 18.38 -2.10 21.35
N ASP A 170 18.88 -2.40 20.15
CA ASP A 170 20.21 -2.00 19.67
C ASP A 170 20.20 -0.80 18.68
N GLY A 171 19.11 -0.04 18.62
CA GLY A 171 19.04 1.15 17.78
C GLY A 171 17.63 1.66 17.50
N SER A 172 17.52 2.47 16.45
CA SER A 172 16.24 3.00 15.97
C SER A 172 15.60 2.04 14.98
N TYR A 173 14.37 1.63 15.27
CA TYR A 173 13.60 0.70 14.45
C TYR A 173 12.42 1.38 13.76
N LYS A 174 12.13 0.93 12.54
CA LYS A 174 11.00 1.38 11.73
C LYS A 174 10.12 0.19 11.42
N PHE A 175 8.81 0.41 11.37
CA PHE A 175 7.88 -0.49 10.72
C PHE A 175 7.39 0.18 9.43
N TYR A 176 7.23 -0.59 8.36
CA TYR A 176 6.85 -0.06 7.06
C TYR A 176 6.20 -1.13 6.17
N CYS A 177 5.51 -0.68 5.13
CA CYS A 177 5.02 -1.54 4.06
C CYS A 177 6.09 -1.68 2.97
N SER A 178 6.40 -2.90 2.55
CA SER A 178 7.39 -3.19 1.50
C SER A 178 6.80 -3.40 0.10
N PHE A 179 5.47 -3.30 -0.05
CA PHE A 179 4.86 -3.24 -1.37
C PHE A 179 5.48 -2.09 -2.18
N PRO A 180 5.84 -2.30 -3.47
CA PRO A 180 6.57 -1.31 -4.26
C PRO A 180 5.92 0.08 -4.25
N GLY A 181 6.68 1.09 -3.78
CA GLY A 181 6.24 2.48 -3.69
C GLY A 181 5.52 2.88 -2.39
N HIS A 182 5.11 1.92 -1.55
CA HIS A 182 4.32 2.24 -0.36
C HIS A 182 5.17 2.72 0.82
N GLY A 183 6.39 2.18 0.99
CA GLY A 183 7.25 2.44 2.15
C GLY A 183 7.54 3.92 2.43
N ALA A 184 7.52 4.78 1.41
CA ALA A 184 7.70 6.23 1.58
C ALA A 184 6.57 6.89 2.39
N LEU A 185 5.34 6.40 2.27
CA LEU A 185 4.15 6.93 2.95
C LEU A 185 3.73 6.06 4.15
N MET A 186 3.84 4.75 3.98
CA MET A 186 3.45 3.72 4.94
C MET A 186 4.65 3.31 5.78
N ASN A 187 5.11 4.20 6.65
CA ASN A 187 6.10 3.89 7.67
C ASN A 187 5.81 4.64 8.98
N GLY A 188 6.39 4.11 10.06
CA GLY A 188 6.41 4.68 11.40
C GLY A 188 7.58 4.15 12.22
N THR A 189 7.64 4.50 13.50
CA THR A 189 8.68 4.06 14.45
C THR A 189 8.21 2.87 15.29
N VAL A 190 9.16 2.04 15.71
CA VAL A 190 8.93 1.06 16.77
C VAL A 190 9.66 1.54 18.02
N THR A 191 8.92 1.74 19.10
CA THR A 191 9.44 2.29 20.36
C THR A 191 9.34 1.24 21.47
N LEU A 192 10.45 0.96 22.15
CA LEU A 192 10.43 0.13 23.35
C LEU A 192 9.96 0.95 24.55
N VAL A 193 8.96 0.44 25.27
CA VAL A 193 8.40 1.06 26.50
C VAL A 193 8.58 0.14 27.71
N ASP A 194 8.64 0.71 28.91
CA ASP A 194 8.71 -0.05 30.17
C ASP A 194 7.33 -0.63 30.55
#